data_AF-A0A2G4HGS4-F1
#
_entry.id   AF-A0A2G4HGS4-F1
#
_cell.length_a   1.000
_cell.length_b   1.000
_cell.length_c   1.000
_cell.angle_alpha   90.00
_cell.angle_beta   90.00
_cell.angle_gamma   90.00
#
_symmetry.space_group_name_H-M   'P 1'
#
loop_
_entity.id
_entity.type
_entity.pdbx_description
1 polymer ?
#
loop_
_entity_poly.entity_id
_entity_poly.type
_entity_poly.pdbx_seq_one_letter_code
_entity_poly.pdbx_strand_id
1 'polypeptide(L)'
;ETLEADLPLLAAVLCRNVARRFRIEDRKGSLALGRDADFSIITMGAAHKIAAEDLWTRHRSSAYVGRKNRTHVSHTFVRGQAAWRDQRLALPSPRAKFLRPVGPL
;
A
#
# COMPACT_ATOMS: atom_id res chain seq x y z
N GLU A 1 21.98 -1.12 -5.17
CA GLU A 1 21.93 -1.96 -6.39
C GLU A 1 20.73 -2.92 -6.44
N THR A 2 20.35 -3.66 -5.40
CA THR A 2 19.24 -4.64 -5.49
C THR A 2 17.83 -4.04 -5.49
N LEU A 3 17.58 -3.00 -4.70
CA LEU A 3 16.21 -2.49 -4.50
C LEU A 3 15.56 -1.95 -5.78
N GLU A 4 16.30 -1.24 -6.62
CA GLU A 4 15.77 -0.71 -7.89
C GLU A 4 15.35 -1.83 -8.85
N ALA A 5 16.11 -2.93 -8.88
CA ALA A 5 15.76 -4.13 -9.66
C ALA A 5 14.53 -4.86 -9.06
N ASP A 6 14.39 -4.84 -7.73
CA ASP A 6 13.30 -5.54 -7.03
C ASP A 6 11.98 -4.76 -7.03
N LEU A 7 12.02 -3.42 -7.07
CA LEU A 7 10.82 -2.56 -6.98
C LEU A 7 9.77 -2.86 -8.07
N PRO A 8 10.13 -3.03 -9.36
CA PRO A 8 9.18 -3.45 -10.38
C PRO A 8 8.53 -4.81 -10.08
N LEU A 9 9.30 -5.76 -9.55
CA LEU A 9 8.78 -7.07 -9.16
C LEU A 9 7.82 -6.96 -7.97
N LEU A 10 8.19 -6.20 -6.94
CA LEU A 10 7.34 -5.91 -5.78
C LEU A 10 6.02 -5.25 -6.22
N ALA A 11 6.09 -4.22 -7.08
CA ALA A 11 4.89 -3.58 -7.62
C ALA A 11 4.03 -4.56 -8.45
N ALA A 12 4.65 -5.50 -9.16
CA ALA A 12 3.94 -6.52 -9.90
C ALA A 12 3.19 -7.49 -8.98
N VAL A 13 3.85 -8.05 -7.98
CA VAL A 13 3.26 -9.07 -7.10
C VAL A 13 2.30 -8.49 -6.05
N LEU A 14 2.55 -7.27 -5.57
CA LEU A 14 1.70 -6.62 -4.56
C LEU A 14 0.50 -5.90 -5.19
N CYS A 15 0.57 -5.46 -6.45
CA CYS A 15 -0.44 -4.58 -7.03
C CYS A 15 -0.89 -5.00 -8.44
N ARG A 16 0.03 -5.03 -9.42
CA ARG A 16 -0.35 -5.18 -10.86
C ARG A 16 -1.04 -6.51 -11.15
N ASN A 17 -0.47 -7.61 -10.65
CA ASN A 17 -0.99 -8.95 -10.90
C ASN A 17 -2.31 -9.17 -10.15
N VAL A 18 -2.47 -8.56 -8.97
CA VAL A 18 -3.73 -8.55 -8.22
C VAL A 18 -4.81 -7.81 -9.01
N ALA A 19 -4.53 -6.60 -9.51
CA ALA A 19 -5.49 -5.83 -10.28
C ALA A 19 -5.96 -6.59 -11.54
N ARG A 20 -5.04 -7.23 -12.27
CA ARG A 20 -5.37 -8.09 -13.42
C ARG A 20 -6.21 -9.30 -13.02
N ARG A 21 -5.84 -10.00 -11.94
CA ARG A 21 -6.58 -11.18 -11.44
C ARG A 21 -8.03 -10.84 -11.10
N PHE A 22 -8.27 -9.65 -10.55
CA PHE A 22 -9.61 -9.17 -10.21
C PHE A 22 -10.29 -8.37 -11.32
N ARG A 23 -9.67 -8.26 -12.50
CA ARG A 23 -10.17 -7.51 -13.67
C ARG A 23 -10.49 -6.04 -13.33
N ILE A 24 -9.60 -5.36 -12.62
CA ILE A 24 -9.73 -3.94 -12.25
C ILE A 24 -8.48 -3.12 -12.65
N GLU A 25 -7.69 -3.64 -13.58
CA GLU A 25 -6.42 -3.09 -14.04
C GLU A 25 -6.55 -1.83 -14.90
N ASP A 26 -7.77 -1.51 -15.35
CA ASP A 26 -8.12 -0.21 -15.97
C ASP A 26 -8.00 0.93 -14.96
N ARG A 27 -8.16 0.64 -13.66
CA ARG A 27 -8.15 1.62 -12.57
C ARG A 27 -7.04 1.43 -11.54
N LYS A 28 -6.61 0.20 -11.29
CA LYS A 28 -5.69 -0.17 -10.19
C LYS A 28 -4.42 -0.85 -10.69
N GLY A 29 -3.45 -0.99 -9.79
CA GLY A 29 -2.26 -1.81 -10.01
C GLY A 29 -1.14 -1.16 -10.83
N SER A 30 -1.26 0.12 -11.19
CA SER A 30 -0.13 0.88 -11.72
C SER A 30 -0.27 2.39 -11.50
N LEU A 31 0.85 3.09 -11.60
CA LEU A 31 0.93 4.56 -11.63
C LEU A 31 0.93 4.99 -13.10
N ALA A 32 -0.20 5.51 -13.59
CA ALA A 32 -0.35 6.03 -14.94
C ALA A 32 -1.52 7.01 -15.04
N LEU A 33 -1.53 7.83 -16.09
CA LEU A 33 -2.64 8.74 -16.39
C LEU A 33 -3.97 7.97 -16.51
N GLY A 34 -5.05 8.59 -16.02
CA GLY A 34 -6.40 8.01 -16.03
C GLY A 34 -6.68 6.96 -14.95
N ARG A 35 -5.67 6.51 -14.19
CA ARG A 35 -5.84 5.55 -13.09
C ARG A 35 -6.14 6.23 -11.77
N ASP A 36 -6.63 5.45 -10.82
CA ASP A 36 -6.85 5.97 -9.47
C ASP A 36 -5.50 6.32 -8.82
N ALA A 37 -5.42 7.51 -8.23
CA ALA A 37 -4.28 7.98 -7.46
C ALA A 37 -4.20 7.27 -6.09
N ASP A 38 -4.00 5.95 -6.14
CA ASP A 38 -3.81 5.05 -5.00
C ASP A 38 -2.37 4.60 -4.97
N PHE A 39 -1.60 5.14 -4.03
CA PHE A 39 -0.17 4.85 -3.91
C PHE A 39 0.35 5.14 -2.52
N SER A 40 1.49 4.54 -2.20
CA SER A 40 2.22 4.80 -0.97
C SER A 40 3.61 5.30 -1.28
N ILE A 41 4.11 6.20 -0.44
CA ILE A 41 5.49 6.65 -0.44
C ILE A 41 6.22 5.83 0.62
N ILE A 42 7.26 5.12 0.17
CA ILE A 42 8.05 4.21 1.00
C ILE A 42 9.45 4.77 1.13
N THR A 43 9.95 4.82 2.36
CA THR A 43 11.33 5.20 2.67
C THR A 43 12.03 4.05 3.38
N MET A 44 13.31 3.85 3.05
CA MET A 44 14.17 2.92 3.76
C MET A 44 14.98 3.69 4.79
N GLY A 45 14.93 3.27 6.05
CA GLY A 45 15.61 3.92 7.16
C GLY A 45 16.45 2.96 8.00
N ALA A 46 16.79 3.42 9.21
CA ALA A 46 17.42 2.57 10.21
C ALA A 46 16.51 1.37 10.56
N ALA A 47 17.14 0.23 10.83
CA ALA A 47 16.39 -0.94 11.25
C ALA A 47 15.77 -0.69 12.64
N HIS A 48 14.48 -0.97 12.77
CA HIS A 48 13.75 -0.98 14.04
C HIS A 48 13.10 -2.34 14.24
N LYS A 49 12.72 -2.68 15.47
CA LYS A 49 11.86 -3.84 15.73
C LYS A 49 10.42 -3.38 15.64
N ILE A 50 9.57 -4.19 15.02
CA ILE A 50 8.12 -3.96 15.02
C ILE A 50 7.62 -4.18 16.46
N ALA A 51 7.09 -3.15 17.09
CA ALA A 51 6.48 -3.21 18.41
C ALA A 51 4.96 -3.45 18.29
N ALA A 52 4.31 -3.90 19.36
CA ALA A 52 2.86 -4.11 19.35
C ALA A 52 2.12 -2.76 19.21
N GLU A 53 2.71 -1.70 19.75
CA GLU A 53 2.21 -0.33 19.75
C GLU A 53 2.21 0.30 18.35
N ASP A 54 3.05 -0.22 17.44
CA ASP A 54 3.10 0.20 16.04
C ASP A 54 1.87 -0.30 15.24
N LEU A 55 1.12 -1.28 15.78
CA LEU A 55 0.01 -1.91 15.08
C LEU A 55 -1.27 -1.07 15.20
N TRP A 56 -1.81 -0.70 14.04
CA TRP A 56 -3.09 0.01 13.89
C TRP A 56 -4.30 -0.93 13.83
N THR A 57 -4.09 -2.24 13.93
CA THR A 57 -5.15 -3.23 14.04
C THR A 57 -5.85 -3.14 15.39
N ARG A 58 -7.16 -3.46 15.43
CA ARG A 58 -7.95 -3.47 16.69
C ARG A 58 -7.29 -4.35 17.76
N HIS A 59 -6.83 -5.53 17.38
CA HIS A 59 -6.04 -6.41 18.23
C HIS A 59 -4.57 -6.26 17.82
N ARG A 60 -3.76 -5.75 18.75
CA ARG A 60 -2.33 -5.47 18.53
C ARG A 60 -1.47 -6.73 18.69
N SER A 61 -1.81 -7.80 17.96
CA SER A 61 -0.99 -9.00 17.86
C SER A 61 -0.61 -9.27 16.40
N SER A 62 0.63 -9.71 16.19
CA SER A 62 1.15 -10.02 14.87
C SER A 62 2.34 -10.97 14.98
N ALA A 63 2.47 -11.91 14.06
CA ALA A 63 3.64 -12.79 13.95
C ALA A 63 4.94 -12.04 13.60
N TYR A 64 4.83 -10.75 13.28
CA TYR A 64 5.94 -9.87 12.94
C TYR A 64 6.45 -9.05 14.13
N VAL A 65 5.76 -9.03 15.28
CA VAL A 65 6.24 -8.34 16.49
C VAL A 65 7.63 -8.88 16.87
N GLY A 66 8.56 -7.97 17.15
CA GLY A 66 9.96 -8.27 17.46
C GLY A 66 10.87 -8.47 16.25
N ARG A 67 10.33 -8.62 15.02
CA ARG A 67 11.15 -8.71 13.80
C ARG A 67 11.77 -7.37 13.43
N LYS A 68 12.98 -7.42 12.85
CA LYS A 68 13.67 -6.24 12.31
C LYS A 68 13.03 -5.81 10.99
N ASN A 69 12.73 -4.53 10.87
CA ASN A 69 12.20 -3.89 9.67
C ASN A 69 13.00 -2.61 9.35
N ARG A 70 13.25 -2.34 8.07
CA ARG A 70 13.90 -1.11 7.59
C ARG A 70 12.96 -0.22 6.78
N THR A 71 11.80 -0.75 6.40
CA THR A 71 10.85 -0.10 5.51
C THR A 71 9.85 0.70 6.32
N HIS A 72 9.63 1.96 5.93
CA HIS A 72 8.63 2.83 6.51
C HIS A 72 7.71 3.38 5.42
N VAL A 73 6.40 3.34 5.67
CA VAL A 73 5.40 3.97 4.81
C VAL A 73 5.13 5.37 5.35
N SER A 74 5.71 6.39 4.72
CA SER A 74 5.58 7.77 5.19
C SER A 74 4.21 8.35 4.84
N HIS A 75 3.69 7.99 3.67
CA HIS A 75 2.41 8.48 3.16
C HIS A 75 1.65 7.38 2.42
N THR A 76 0.33 7.42 2.51
CA THR A 76 -0.56 6.63 1.65
C THR A 76 -1.68 7.53 1.15
N PHE A 77 -1.88 7.52 -0.16
CA PHE A 77 -2.93 8.23 -0.85
C PHE A 77 -3.98 7.24 -1.34
N VAL A 78 -5.25 7.60 -1.18
CA VAL A 78 -6.39 6.87 -1.72
C VAL A 78 -7.21 7.87 -2.53
N ARG A 79 -7.32 7.63 -3.85
CA ARG A 79 -7.98 8.51 -4.81
C ARG A 79 -7.51 9.96 -4.69
N GLY A 80 -6.19 10.14 -4.57
CA GLY A 80 -5.52 11.44 -4.53
C GLY A 80 -5.59 12.17 -3.19
N GLN A 81 -6.18 11.57 -2.15
CA GLN A 81 -6.24 12.16 -0.80
C GLN A 81 -5.36 11.37 0.16
N ALA A 82 -4.60 12.07 1.00
CA ALA A 82 -3.72 11.46 1.99
C ALA A 82 -4.57 10.74 3.06
N ALA A 83 -4.60 9.42 3.02
CA ALA A 83 -5.22 8.57 4.05
C ALA A 83 -4.30 8.39 5.26
N TRP A 84 -3.00 8.38 5.01
CA TRP A 84 -1.94 8.28 6.02
C TRP A 84 -0.86 9.29 5.70
N ARG A 85 -0.38 9.99 6.73
CA ARG A 85 0.69 10.98 6.61
C ARG A 85 1.45 11.08 7.93
N ASP A 86 2.77 10.95 7.87
CA ASP A 86 3.69 11.24 8.98
C ASP A 86 3.26 10.55 10.30
N GLN A 87 3.00 9.25 10.21
CA GLN A 87 2.55 8.40 11.32
C GLN A 87 1.15 8.69 11.89
N ARG A 88 0.31 9.39 11.13
CA ARG A 88 -1.06 9.74 11.54
C ARG A 88 -2.07 9.37 10.46
N LEU A 89 -3.24 8.94 10.91
CA LEU A 89 -4.41 8.82 10.05
C LEU A 89 -4.85 10.23 9.63
N ALA A 90 -4.91 10.46 8.31
CA ALA A 90 -5.20 11.77 7.74
C ALA A 90 -6.62 11.87 7.13
N LEU A 91 -7.32 10.73 6.95
CA LEU A 91 -8.73 10.71 6.56
C LEU A 91 -9.58 10.04 7.64
N PRO A 92 -10.56 10.73 8.24
CA PRO A 92 -11.48 10.13 9.20
C PRO A 92 -12.48 9.17 8.53
N SER A 93 -12.75 9.34 7.23
CA SER A 93 -13.54 8.41 6.43
C SER A 93 -12.94 8.28 5.02
N PRO A 94 -12.63 7.07 4.54
CA PRO A 94 -12.10 6.88 3.20
C PRO A 94 -13.20 7.16 2.17
N ARG A 95 -12.86 7.88 1.09
CA ARG A 95 -13.73 7.95 -0.11
C ARG A 95 -13.72 6.61 -0.84
N ALA A 96 -14.22 5.55 -0.20
CA ALA A 96 -14.27 4.20 -0.74
C ALA A 96 -15.36 4.09 -1.81
N LYS A 97 -15.12 3.25 -2.82
CA LYS A 97 -16.10 2.89 -3.84
C LYS A 97 -15.83 1.44 -4.22
N PHE A 98 -16.89 0.65 -4.32
CA PHE A 98 -16.83 -0.69 -4.89
C PHE A 98 -16.44 -0.62 -6.37
N LEU A 99 -15.43 -1.38 -6.77
CA LEU A 99 -15.00 -1.48 -8.16
C LEU A 99 -15.59 -2.75 -8.76
N ARG A 100 -16.19 -2.61 -9.94
CA ARG A 100 -16.72 -3.74 -10.70
C ARG A 100 -15.61 -4.29 -11.60
N PRO A 101 -15.42 -5.62 -11.65
CA PRO A 101 -14.60 -6.26 -12.67
C PRO A 101 -15.00 -5.79 -14.07
N VAL A 102 -14.03 -5.52 -14.94
CA VAL A 102 -14.26 -5.24 -16.36
C VAL A 102 -14.43 -6.55 -17.13
N GLY A 103 -15.27 -6.52 -18.16
CA GLY A 103 -15.58 -7.68 -19.00
C GLY A 103 -16.72 -8.57 -18.46
N PRO A 104 -17.16 -9.55 -19.27
CA PRO A 104 -18.18 -10.51 -18.85
C PRO A 104 -17.70 -11.36 -17.67
N LEU A 105 -18.64 -11.85 -16.85
CA LEU A 105 -18.33 -12.71 -15.71
C LEU A 105 -17.58 -13.97 -16.14
#